data_AF-A0A8C3SQD7-F1
#
_entry.id   AF-A0A8C3SQD7-F1
#
_cell.length_a   1.000
_cell.length_b   1.000
_cell.length_c   1.000
_cell.angle_alpha   90.00
_cell.angle_beta   90.00
_cell.angle_gamma   90.00
#
_symmetry.space_group_name_H-M   'P 1'
#
loop_
_entity.id
_entity.type
_entity.pdbx_description
1 polymer ?
#
loop_
_entity_poly.entity_id
_entity_poly.type
_entity_poly.pdbx_seq_one_letter_code
_entity_poly.pdbx_strand_id
1 'polypeptide(L)'
;MSQDDRFAFIAEWYDPNASLFRRYELLYYPKDGSVEMYDVKNHRTFLKRTKYDDLHLEDLFVGNKVTVFSRHLSLVDYGDQYTARKLGSRKERTLALVKPDAVPKIGELIDIIINAGFTITKAKMMVLSRKEAMDLHVDHQSKPFYNELLLFIASGPTVAMEILGDDAVSEWKKLLGPANSGVARSDALGSIRAMFGTDGIRNAAHGPDSFASAARVSF
;
A
#
# COMPACT_ATOMS: atom_id res chain seq x y z
N MET A 1 33.51 -19.19 -0.81
CA MET A 1 32.23 -19.71 -1.35
C MET A 1 31.40 -18.50 -1.69
N SER A 2 31.11 -18.28 -2.98
CA SER A 2 30.41 -17.09 -3.44
C SER A 2 29.06 -16.99 -2.75
N GLN A 3 28.81 -15.87 -2.08
CA GLN A 3 27.52 -15.54 -1.51
C GLN A 3 26.58 -15.37 -2.70
N ASP A 4 25.84 -16.43 -3.07
CA ASP A 4 24.71 -16.32 -3.99
C ASP A 4 23.83 -15.20 -3.42
N ASP A 5 23.58 -14.15 -4.21
CA ASP A 5 22.74 -13.00 -3.86
C ASP A 5 21.31 -13.48 -3.56
N ARG A 6 21.09 -13.97 -2.35
CA ARG A 6 19.78 -14.35 -1.80
C ARG A 6 19.23 -13.21 -0.97
N PHE A 7 17.91 -13.17 -0.86
CA PHE A 7 17.22 -12.30 0.06
C PHE A 7 16.58 -13.12 1.18
N ALA A 8 16.78 -12.69 2.42
CA ALA A 8 16.29 -13.37 3.61
C ALA A 8 15.23 -12.52 4.31
N PHE A 9 14.12 -13.15 4.71
CA PHE A 9 13.01 -12.53 5.43
C PHE A 9 12.62 -13.39 6.62
N ILE A 10 12.26 -12.75 7.73
CA ILE A 10 11.54 -13.41 8.80
C ILE A 10 10.05 -13.42 8.42
N ALA A 11 9.49 -14.61 8.33
CA ALA A 11 8.12 -14.86 7.92
C ALA A 11 7.33 -15.54 9.05
N GLU A 12 6.13 -15.04 9.32
CA GLU A 12 5.17 -15.65 10.23
C GLU A 12 4.08 -16.40 9.46
N TRP A 13 3.79 -17.62 9.89
CA TRP A 13 2.72 -18.45 9.36
C TRP A 13 1.85 -18.95 10.51
N TYR A 14 0.53 -18.81 10.37
CA TYR A 14 -0.41 -19.43 11.27
C TYR A 14 -0.62 -20.89 10.85
N ASP A 15 -0.23 -21.83 11.72
CA ASP A 15 -0.47 -23.26 11.54
C ASP A 15 -1.85 -23.61 12.11
N PRO A 16 -2.86 -23.87 11.25
CA PRO A 16 -4.22 -24.11 11.72
C PRO A 16 -4.35 -25.43 12.49
N ASN A 17 -3.46 -26.41 12.28
CA ASN A 17 -3.52 -27.69 12.96
C ASN A 17 -2.99 -27.60 14.40
N ALA A 18 -1.96 -26.76 14.60
CA ALA A 18 -1.35 -26.54 15.90
C ALA A 18 -1.88 -25.29 16.63
N SER A 19 -2.77 -24.53 15.97
CA SER A 19 -3.35 -23.28 16.48
C SER A 19 -2.31 -22.27 16.98
N LEU A 20 -1.18 -22.16 16.29
CA LEU A 20 -0.06 -21.31 16.71
C LEU A 20 0.64 -20.64 15.53
N PHE A 21 1.28 -19.51 15.81
CA PHE A 21 2.17 -18.86 14.86
C PHE A 21 3.56 -19.50 14.88
N ARG A 22 4.06 -19.85 13.69
CA ARG A 22 5.42 -20.32 13.46
C ARG A 22 6.22 -19.22 12.77
N ARG A 23 7.48 -19.09 13.15
CA ARG A 23 8.44 -18.19 12.50
C ARG A 23 9.41 -19.00 11.65
N TYR A 24 9.56 -18.56 10.42
CA TYR A 24 10.48 -19.11 9.45
C TYR A 24 11.42 -18.03 8.94
N GLU A 25 12.65 -18.41 8.62
CA GLU A 25 13.48 -17.63 7.72
C GLU A 25 13.17 -18.09 6.30
N LEU A 26 12.54 -17.22 5.50
CA LEU A 26 12.29 -17.42 4.08
C LEU A 26 13.46 -16.86 3.29
N LEU A 27 14.05 -17.69 2.44
CA LEU A 27 15.11 -17.32 1.51
C LEU A 27 14.58 -17.34 0.10
N TYR A 28 14.87 -16.27 -0.65
CA TYR A 28 14.55 -16.16 -2.06
C TYR A 28 15.82 -15.97 -2.88
N TYR A 29 15.92 -16.72 -3.97
CA TYR A 29 17.07 -16.73 -4.86
C TYR A 29 16.67 -16.09 -6.21
N PRO A 30 16.88 -14.77 -6.40
CA PRO A 30 16.44 -14.03 -7.59
C PRO A 30 17.02 -14.55 -8.90
N LYS A 31 18.17 -15.24 -8.86
CA LYS A 31 18.83 -15.79 -10.05
C LYS A 31 18.03 -16.90 -10.73
N ASP A 32 17.29 -17.69 -9.96
CA ASP A 32 16.55 -18.86 -10.47
C ASP A 32 15.10 -18.95 -9.98
N GLY A 33 14.63 -17.97 -9.20
CA GLY A 33 13.27 -17.93 -8.65
C GLY A 33 13.00 -19.04 -7.63
N SER A 34 14.04 -19.62 -7.02
CA SER A 34 13.86 -20.64 -5.99
C SER A 34 13.66 -20.04 -4.60
N VAL A 35 12.98 -20.80 -3.74
CA VAL A 35 12.72 -20.45 -2.34
C VAL A 35 13.17 -21.56 -1.41
N GLU A 36 13.61 -21.20 -0.21
CA GLU A 36 13.97 -22.12 0.88
C GLU A 36 13.39 -21.58 2.19
N MET A 37 13.00 -22.46 3.13
CA MET A 37 12.50 -22.03 4.45
C MET A 37 13.17 -22.80 5.58
N TYR A 38 13.62 -22.07 6.61
CA TYR A 38 14.20 -22.62 7.83
C TYR A 38 13.31 -22.32 9.03
N ASP A 39 13.04 -23.33 9.85
CA ASP A 39 12.38 -23.16 11.14
C ASP A 39 13.35 -22.52 12.13
N VAL A 40 13.08 -21.26 12.49
CA VAL A 40 13.98 -20.45 13.34
C VAL A 40 14.09 -21.04 14.74
N LYS A 41 13.00 -21.60 15.27
CA LYS A 41 12.95 -22.12 16.64
C LYS A 41 13.67 -23.47 16.75
N ASN A 42 13.48 -24.33 15.77
CA ASN A 42 14.00 -25.70 15.79
C ASN A 42 15.32 -25.86 15.02
N HIS A 43 15.84 -24.79 14.43
CA HIS A 43 17.09 -24.77 13.66
C HIS A 43 17.16 -25.87 12.60
N ARG A 44 16.05 -26.10 11.87
CA ARG A 44 15.97 -27.17 10.85
C ARG A 44 15.33 -26.64 9.56
N THR A 45 15.73 -27.22 8.44
CA THR A 45 15.06 -26.96 7.16
C THR A 45 13.60 -27.39 7.23
N PHE A 46 12.71 -26.47 6.90
CA PHE A 46 11.28 -26.71 6.76
C PHE A 46 10.90 -27.00 5.30
N LEU A 47 11.43 -26.19 4.38
CA LEU A 47 11.30 -26.36 2.93
C LEU A 47 12.70 -26.29 2.33
N LYS A 48 13.14 -27.34 1.63
CA LYS A 48 14.41 -27.33 0.90
C LYS A 48 14.31 -26.40 -0.31
N ARG A 49 15.45 -25.83 -0.75
CA ARG A 49 15.52 -24.98 -1.95
C ARG A 49 14.77 -25.62 -3.13
N THR A 50 13.66 -25.01 -3.51
CA THR A 50 12.75 -25.50 -4.54
C THR A 50 12.34 -24.33 -5.43
N LYS A 51 12.30 -24.54 -6.74
CA LYS A 51 11.83 -23.53 -7.69
C LYS A 51 10.37 -23.16 -7.42
N TYR A 52 10.05 -21.88 -7.41
CA TYR A 52 8.69 -21.39 -7.15
C TYR A 52 8.42 -20.13 -7.96
N ASP A 53 7.80 -20.31 -9.12
CA ASP A 53 7.64 -19.26 -10.13
C ASP A 53 6.59 -18.19 -9.77
N ASP A 54 5.70 -18.46 -8.81
CA ASP A 54 4.60 -17.56 -8.39
C ASP A 54 5.02 -16.49 -7.38
N LEU A 55 6.32 -16.40 -7.02
CA LEU A 55 6.84 -15.41 -6.09
C LEU A 55 7.84 -14.52 -6.81
N HIS A 56 7.56 -13.22 -6.85
CA HIS A 56 8.41 -12.26 -7.51
C HIS A 56 9.13 -11.35 -6.50
N LEU A 57 10.22 -10.73 -6.95
CA LEU A 57 11.02 -9.85 -6.08
C LEU A 57 10.20 -8.65 -5.56
N GLU A 58 9.22 -8.19 -6.33
CA GLU A 58 8.32 -7.09 -5.96
C GLU A 58 7.41 -7.43 -4.77
N ASP A 59 7.13 -8.71 -4.54
CA ASP A 59 6.34 -9.19 -3.40
C ASP A 59 7.15 -9.23 -2.09
N LEU A 60 8.47 -9.13 -2.18
CA LEU A 60 9.39 -9.36 -1.07
C LEU A 60 9.74 -8.07 -0.33
N PHE A 61 8.84 -7.67 0.56
CA PHE A 61 9.04 -6.54 1.48
C PHE A 61 8.35 -6.77 2.82
N VAL A 62 8.92 -6.18 3.88
CA VAL A 62 8.37 -6.29 5.22
C VAL A 62 6.96 -5.69 5.27
N GLY A 63 6.03 -6.43 5.86
CA GLY A 63 4.62 -6.13 5.93
C GLY A 63 3.78 -6.87 4.89
N ASN A 64 4.34 -7.39 3.79
CA ASN A 64 3.55 -8.11 2.79
C ASN A 64 3.07 -9.48 3.28
N LYS A 65 2.01 -10.00 2.63
CA LYS A 65 1.64 -11.42 2.71
C LYS A 65 1.92 -12.10 1.39
N VAL A 66 2.76 -13.12 1.42
CA VAL A 66 3.13 -13.91 0.25
C VAL A 66 2.63 -15.34 0.39
N THR A 67 2.37 -16.01 -0.72
CA THR A 67 1.97 -17.42 -0.70
C THR A 67 3.14 -18.27 -1.15
N VAL A 68 3.47 -19.33 -0.39
CA VAL A 68 4.50 -20.30 -0.75
C VAL A 68 3.93 -21.70 -0.50
N PHE A 69 3.74 -22.49 -1.56
CA PHE A 69 3.16 -23.83 -1.51
C PHE A 69 1.89 -23.92 -0.62
N SER A 70 0.88 -23.10 -0.92
CA SER A 70 -0.39 -22.99 -0.18
C SER A 70 -0.30 -22.49 1.27
N ARG A 71 0.85 -21.92 1.68
CA ARG A 71 0.99 -21.26 2.99
C ARG A 71 1.03 -19.75 2.80
N HIS A 72 0.14 -19.04 3.49
CA HIS A 72 0.14 -17.58 3.51
C HIS A 72 1.09 -17.09 4.60
N LEU A 73 2.26 -16.61 4.17
CA LEU A 73 3.33 -16.12 5.02
C LEU A 73 3.23 -14.60 5.14
N SER A 74 3.26 -14.07 6.35
CA SER A 74 3.41 -12.63 6.59
C SER A 74 4.90 -12.31 6.75
N LEU A 75 5.47 -11.47 5.89
CA LEU A 75 6.86 -11.04 6.01
C LEU A 75 6.93 -9.98 7.11
N VAL A 76 7.56 -10.29 8.24
CA VAL A 76 7.54 -9.42 9.44
C VAL A 76 8.85 -8.69 9.70
N ASP A 77 9.97 -9.19 9.16
CA ASP A 77 11.27 -8.53 9.28
C ASP A 77 12.22 -9.00 8.16
N TYR A 78 13.36 -8.34 8.00
CA TYR A 78 14.47 -8.82 7.18
C TYR A 78 15.28 -9.86 7.97
N GLY A 79 15.69 -10.94 7.29
CA GLY A 79 16.51 -12.00 7.90
C GLY A 79 17.98 -11.62 8.07
N ASP A 80 18.47 -10.67 7.27
CA ASP A 80 19.85 -10.16 7.37
C ASP A 80 19.99 -8.69 6.96
N GLN A 81 21.13 -8.08 7.34
CA GLN A 81 21.43 -6.67 7.02
C GLN A 81 21.63 -6.43 5.53
N TYR A 82 22.07 -7.46 4.77
CA TYR A 82 22.24 -7.33 3.32
C TYR A 82 20.89 -7.07 2.68
N THR A 83 19.92 -7.95 2.94
CA THR A 83 18.53 -7.85 2.47
C THR A 83 17.90 -6.55 2.95
N ALA A 84 18.08 -6.18 4.23
CA ALA A 84 17.56 -4.92 4.75
C ALA A 84 18.15 -3.69 4.02
N ARG A 85 19.41 -3.71 3.57
CA ARG A 85 20.00 -2.60 2.82
C ARG A 85 19.60 -2.60 1.35
N LYS A 86 19.45 -3.78 0.74
CA LYS A 86 19.18 -3.96 -0.68
C LYS A 86 17.69 -3.82 -1.02
N LEU A 87 16.83 -4.37 -0.16
CA LEU A 87 15.37 -4.44 -0.30
C LEU A 87 14.63 -3.64 0.77
N GLY A 88 15.34 -3.02 1.72
CA GLY A 88 14.81 -1.94 2.56
C GLY A 88 14.48 -0.71 1.74
N SER A 89 13.58 -0.89 0.77
CA SER A 89 12.72 0.15 0.27
C SER A 89 11.96 0.73 1.47
N ARG A 90 11.71 2.03 1.42
CA ARG A 90 10.67 2.66 2.24
C ARG A 90 9.31 2.29 1.65
N LYS A 91 9.04 0.99 1.53
CA LYS A 91 7.73 0.51 1.11
C LYS A 91 6.75 0.87 2.20
N GLU A 92 5.90 1.82 1.87
CA GLU A 92 4.97 2.45 2.77
C GLU A 92 3.57 2.17 2.30
N ARG A 93 2.66 2.06 3.26
CA ARG A 93 1.24 2.02 2.97
C ARG A 93 0.68 3.42 3.14
N THR A 94 -0.19 3.81 2.23
CA THR A 94 -0.98 5.03 2.39
C THR A 94 -2.39 4.82 1.88
N LEU A 95 -3.28 5.73 2.28
CA LEU A 95 -4.66 5.74 1.82
C LEU A 95 -4.76 6.54 0.50
N ALA A 96 -5.33 5.91 -0.51
CA ALA A 96 -5.87 6.59 -1.68
C ALA A 96 -7.39 6.59 -1.61
N LEU A 97 -8.00 7.76 -1.45
CA LEU A 97 -9.45 7.92 -1.45
C LEU A 97 -9.90 8.56 -2.77
N VAL A 98 -10.78 7.88 -3.51
CA VAL A 98 -11.51 8.44 -4.64
C VAL A 98 -12.81 9.06 -4.13
N LYS A 99 -13.00 10.34 -4.39
CA LYS A 99 -14.16 11.14 -3.96
C LYS A 99 -15.38 10.91 -4.88
N PRO A 100 -16.60 11.30 -4.46
CA PRO A 100 -17.82 10.97 -5.19
C PRO A 100 -17.87 11.48 -6.63
N ASP A 101 -17.24 12.63 -6.90
CA ASP A 101 -17.14 13.23 -8.24
C ASP A 101 -16.35 12.37 -9.24
N ALA A 102 -15.37 11.61 -8.75
CA ALA A 102 -14.49 10.80 -9.60
C ALA A 102 -14.79 9.30 -9.58
N VAL A 103 -15.72 8.84 -8.75
CA VAL A 103 -16.16 7.43 -8.76
C VAL A 103 -16.62 6.94 -10.15
N PRO A 104 -17.37 7.73 -10.97
CA PRO A 104 -17.71 7.31 -12.33
C PRO A 104 -16.50 7.04 -13.23
N LYS A 105 -15.31 7.54 -12.86
CA LYS A 105 -14.04 7.42 -13.57
C LYS A 105 -13.04 6.51 -12.85
N ILE A 106 -13.50 5.67 -11.94
CA ILE A 106 -12.63 4.86 -11.08
C ILE A 106 -11.69 3.91 -11.84
N GLY A 107 -12.13 3.33 -12.96
CA GLY A 107 -11.27 2.44 -13.75
C GLY A 107 -10.00 3.15 -14.21
N GLU A 108 -10.15 4.36 -14.77
CA GLU A 108 -9.03 5.19 -15.22
C GLU A 108 -8.10 5.57 -14.05
N LEU A 109 -8.66 5.83 -12.85
CA LEU A 109 -7.87 6.12 -11.66
C LEU A 109 -7.08 4.92 -11.14
N ILE A 110 -7.67 3.73 -11.16
CA ILE A 110 -6.99 2.48 -10.79
C ILE A 110 -5.82 2.24 -11.74
N ASP A 111 -6.03 2.42 -13.05
CA ASP A 111 -4.97 2.29 -14.04
C ASP A 111 -3.84 3.29 -13.78
N ILE A 112 -4.15 4.54 -13.46
CA ILE A 112 -3.14 5.56 -13.10
C ILE A 112 -2.35 5.14 -11.86
N ILE A 113 -3.01 4.62 -10.82
CA ILE A 113 -2.35 4.16 -9.59
C ILE A 113 -1.40 3.00 -9.89
N ILE A 114 -1.85 1.98 -10.63
CA ILE A 114 -1.04 0.80 -10.96
C ILE A 114 0.13 1.20 -11.87
N ASN A 115 -0.11 2.01 -12.90
CA ASN A 115 0.93 2.48 -13.82
C ASN A 115 1.96 3.40 -13.15
N ALA A 116 1.59 4.06 -12.04
CA ALA A 116 2.52 4.82 -11.21
C ALA A 116 3.40 3.93 -10.29
N GLY A 117 3.26 2.60 -10.36
CA GLY A 117 4.07 1.64 -9.61
C GLY A 117 3.50 1.30 -8.23
N PHE A 118 2.26 1.70 -7.92
CA PHE A 118 1.61 1.31 -6.68
C PHE A 118 0.95 -0.06 -6.80
N THR A 119 1.06 -0.85 -5.72
CA THR A 119 0.25 -2.04 -5.50
C THR A 119 -0.97 -1.68 -4.67
N ILE A 120 -2.18 -2.00 -5.14
CA ILE A 120 -3.41 -1.87 -4.35
C ILE A 120 -3.57 -3.13 -3.50
N THR A 121 -3.38 -3.02 -2.18
CA THR A 121 -3.41 -4.16 -1.25
C THR A 121 -4.80 -4.41 -0.67
N LYS A 122 -5.64 -3.36 -0.57
CA LYS A 122 -7.05 -3.44 -0.14
C LYS A 122 -7.86 -2.39 -0.88
N ALA A 123 -9.13 -2.66 -1.12
CA ALA A 123 -10.06 -1.69 -1.69
C ALA A 123 -11.47 -1.87 -1.10
N LYS A 124 -12.17 -0.78 -0.84
CA LYS A 124 -13.56 -0.77 -0.35
C LYS A 124 -14.32 0.41 -0.93
N MET A 125 -15.45 0.14 -1.58
CA MET A 125 -16.43 1.15 -1.95
C MET A 125 -17.44 1.33 -0.81
N MET A 126 -17.67 2.56 -0.38
CA MET A 126 -18.61 2.88 0.71
C MET A 126 -19.14 4.31 0.63
N VAL A 127 -20.31 4.54 1.21
CA VAL A 127 -20.79 5.89 1.53
C VAL A 127 -20.31 6.22 2.93
N LEU A 128 -19.52 7.28 3.08
CA LEU A 128 -19.00 7.68 4.40
C LEU A 128 -20.12 8.34 5.22
N SER A 129 -20.28 7.88 6.45
CA SER A 129 -21.06 8.60 7.44
C SER A 129 -20.41 9.97 7.73
N ARG A 130 -21.22 10.91 8.23
CA ARG A 130 -20.70 12.23 8.63
C ARG A 130 -19.55 12.13 9.64
N LYS A 131 -19.62 11.15 10.56
CA LYS A 131 -18.57 10.91 11.55
C LYS A 131 -17.26 10.46 10.87
N GLU A 132 -17.32 9.46 9.99
CA GLU A 132 -16.14 8.98 9.26
C GLU A 132 -15.53 10.08 8.38
N ALA A 133 -16.36 10.91 7.73
CA ALA A 133 -15.89 12.05 6.96
C ALA A 133 -15.17 13.09 7.83
N MET A 134 -15.65 13.34 9.06
CA MET A 134 -15.00 14.21 10.03
C MET A 134 -13.67 13.66 10.51
N ASP A 135 -13.63 12.38 10.88
CA ASP A 135 -12.41 11.72 11.34
C ASP A 135 -11.32 11.76 10.27
N LEU A 136 -11.70 11.58 8.99
CA LEU A 136 -10.76 11.64 7.86
C LEU A 136 -10.23 13.05 7.57
N HIS A 137 -11.03 14.09 7.85
CA HIS A 137 -10.69 15.48 7.52
C HIS A 137 -10.45 16.36 8.75
N VAL A 138 -10.10 15.76 9.90
CA VAL A 138 -9.91 16.48 11.18
C VAL A 138 -8.95 17.67 11.06
N ASP A 139 -7.90 17.54 10.24
CA ASP A 139 -6.90 18.58 10.00
C ASP A 139 -7.50 19.84 9.32
N HIS A 140 -8.70 19.74 8.75
CA HIS A 140 -9.43 20.81 8.10
C HIS A 140 -10.55 21.43 8.97
N GLN A 141 -10.73 20.99 10.22
CA GLN A 141 -11.88 21.37 11.04
C GLN A 141 -12.04 22.90 11.24
N SER A 142 -10.93 23.65 11.22
CA SER A 142 -10.93 25.11 11.38
C SER A 142 -11.11 25.88 10.06
N LYS A 143 -11.21 25.19 8.91
CA LYS A 143 -11.30 25.82 7.59
C LYS A 143 -12.74 26.22 7.27
N PRO A 144 -12.96 27.38 6.62
CA PRO A 144 -14.31 27.88 6.31
C PRO A 144 -15.10 26.94 5.39
N PHE A 145 -14.42 26.16 4.54
CA PHE A 145 -15.03 25.20 3.63
C PHE A 145 -15.32 23.82 4.25
N TYR A 146 -15.01 23.61 5.54
CA TYR A 146 -15.05 22.29 6.15
C TYR A 146 -16.44 21.63 6.11
N ASN A 147 -17.50 22.38 6.44
CA ASN A 147 -18.86 21.85 6.41
C ASN A 147 -19.32 21.48 5.00
N GLU A 148 -18.95 22.28 3.99
CA GLU A 148 -19.25 21.97 2.60
C GLU A 148 -18.50 20.71 2.13
N LEU A 149 -17.23 20.58 2.52
CA LEU A 149 -16.44 19.38 2.26
C LEU A 149 -17.09 18.13 2.86
N LEU A 150 -17.55 18.17 4.10
CA LEU A 150 -18.20 17.03 4.75
C LEU A 150 -19.52 16.65 4.04
N LEU A 151 -20.34 17.65 3.68
CA LEU A 151 -21.57 17.42 2.93
C LEU A 151 -21.30 16.77 1.58
N PHE A 152 -20.25 17.24 0.89
CA PHE A 152 -19.84 16.68 -0.38
C PHE A 152 -19.35 15.23 -0.23
N ILE A 153 -18.47 14.95 0.72
CA ILE A 153 -17.94 13.59 0.94
C ILE A 153 -19.05 12.60 1.28
N ALA A 154 -20.07 13.03 2.04
CA ALA A 154 -21.22 12.19 2.39
C ALA A 154 -22.31 12.11 1.29
N SER A 155 -22.17 12.84 0.19
CA SER A 155 -23.21 12.94 -0.85
C SER A 155 -23.34 11.70 -1.75
N GLY A 156 -22.36 10.81 -1.74
CA GLY A 156 -22.32 9.66 -2.63
C GLY A 156 -21.26 8.63 -2.26
N PRO A 157 -21.11 7.58 -3.09
CA PRO A 157 -20.09 6.57 -2.88
C PRO A 157 -18.68 7.18 -2.98
N THR A 158 -17.77 6.65 -2.18
CA THR A 158 -16.33 6.88 -2.26
C THR A 158 -15.65 5.53 -2.38
N VAL A 159 -14.42 5.50 -2.90
CA VAL A 159 -13.60 4.29 -2.89
C VAL A 159 -12.32 4.55 -2.13
N ALA A 160 -12.15 3.83 -1.03
CA ALA A 160 -10.93 3.81 -0.26
C ALA A 160 -10.05 2.66 -0.76
N MET A 161 -8.79 2.93 -1.05
CA MET A 161 -7.76 1.94 -1.35
C MET A 161 -6.55 2.06 -0.41
N GLU A 162 -6.04 0.93 0.05
CA GLU A 162 -4.70 0.83 0.66
C GLU A 162 -3.73 0.64 -0.50
N ILE A 163 -2.85 1.62 -0.71
CA ILE A 163 -1.82 1.54 -1.74
C ILE A 163 -0.45 1.42 -1.10
N LEU A 164 0.39 0.63 -1.74
CA LEU A 164 1.75 0.34 -1.33
C LEU A 164 2.71 0.70 -2.46
N GLY A 165 3.79 1.39 -2.11
CA GLY A 165 4.88 1.70 -3.02
C GLY A 165 6.08 2.24 -2.26
N ASP A 166 7.16 2.54 -2.98
CA ASP A 166 8.33 3.21 -2.42
C ASP A 166 7.99 4.68 -2.13
N ASP A 167 8.29 5.14 -0.92
CA ASP A 167 7.96 6.50 -0.45
C ASP A 167 6.47 6.87 -0.72
N ALA A 168 5.57 5.91 -0.51
CA ALA A 168 4.20 5.93 -1.04
C ALA A 168 3.40 7.17 -0.68
N VAL A 169 3.59 7.71 0.54
CA VAL A 169 2.89 8.93 0.96
C VAL A 169 3.30 10.12 0.08
N SER A 170 4.59 10.23 -0.22
CA SER A 170 5.15 11.32 -1.02
C SER A 170 4.77 11.17 -2.50
N GLU A 171 4.96 9.97 -3.07
CA GLU A 171 4.63 9.74 -4.49
C GLU A 171 3.12 9.83 -4.74
N TRP A 172 2.27 9.40 -3.81
CA TRP A 172 0.82 9.58 -3.93
C TRP A 172 0.43 11.06 -3.94
N LYS A 173 1.04 11.87 -3.06
CA LYS A 173 0.82 13.34 -3.07
C LYS A 173 1.21 14.00 -4.37
N LYS A 174 2.34 13.59 -4.93
CA LYS A 174 2.82 14.08 -6.22
C LYS A 174 1.85 13.70 -7.35
N LEU A 175 1.34 12.47 -7.33
CA LEU A 175 0.36 11.98 -8.30
C LEU A 175 -0.99 12.70 -8.19
N LEU A 176 -1.41 13.07 -6.97
CA LEU A 176 -2.58 13.93 -6.74
C LEU A 176 -2.40 15.33 -7.34
N GLY A 177 -1.25 15.96 -7.06
CA GLY A 177 -1.00 17.36 -7.39
C GLY A 177 -1.71 18.35 -6.44
N PRO A 178 -1.65 19.66 -6.75
CA PRO A 178 -2.22 20.72 -5.90
C PRO A 178 -3.70 20.51 -5.57
N ALA A 179 -4.11 20.80 -4.33
CA ALA A 179 -5.49 20.57 -3.86
C ALA A 179 -6.55 21.35 -4.64
N ASN A 180 -6.20 22.54 -5.13
CA ASN A 180 -7.05 23.30 -6.04
C ASN A 180 -6.85 22.80 -7.47
N SER A 181 -7.89 22.23 -8.07
CA SER A 181 -7.84 21.65 -9.41
C SER A 181 -7.48 22.66 -10.51
N GLY A 182 -7.80 23.94 -10.33
CA GLY A 182 -7.37 25.02 -11.22
C GLY A 182 -5.85 25.23 -11.20
N VAL A 183 -5.25 25.22 -10.02
CA VAL A 183 -3.78 25.27 -9.85
C VAL A 183 -3.12 23.98 -10.34
N ALA A 184 -3.75 22.82 -10.13
CA ALA A 184 -3.24 21.57 -10.67
C ALA A 184 -3.17 21.59 -12.20
N ARG A 185 -4.17 22.17 -12.88
CA ARG A 185 -4.17 22.33 -14.34
C ARG A 185 -3.08 23.25 -14.88
N SER A 186 -2.53 24.16 -14.08
CA SER A 186 -1.39 24.99 -14.49
C SER A 186 -0.05 24.35 -14.12
N ASP A 187 0.06 23.80 -12.91
CA ASP A 187 1.36 23.47 -12.30
C ASP A 187 1.71 21.98 -12.43
N ALA A 188 0.71 21.12 -12.66
CA ALA A 188 0.85 19.67 -12.69
C ALA A 188 -0.21 19.02 -13.62
N LEU A 189 -0.17 19.34 -14.91
CA LEU A 189 -1.18 18.94 -15.93
C LEU A 189 -1.53 17.45 -15.95
N GLY A 190 -0.57 16.57 -15.65
CA GLY A 190 -0.77 15.12 -15.61
C GLY A 190 -1.24 14.57 -14.25
N SER A 191 -1.53 15.44 -13.28
CA SER A 191 -1.96 15.00 -11.95
C SER A 191 -3.44 14.60 -11.95
N ILE A 192 -3.82 13.75 -11.00
CA ILE A 192 -5.20 13.29 -10.83
C ILE A 192 -6.15 14.49 -10.66
N ARG A 193 -5.77 15.49 -9.87
CA ARG A 193 -6.59 16.69 -9.64
C ARG A 193 -6.71 17.58 -10.86
N ALA A 194 -5.70 17.60 -11.74
CA ALA A 194 -5.77 18.33 -13.00
C ALA A 194 -6.73 17.66 -13.98
N MET A 195 -6.66 16.33 -14.08
CA MET A 195 -7.43 15.53 -15.05
C MET A 195 -8.91 15.36 -14.65
N PHE A 196 -9.18 15.12 -13.37
CA PHE A 196 -10.52 14.72 -12.91
C PHE A 196 -11.18 15.73 -11.96
N GLY A 197 -10.41 16.67 -11.39
CA GLY A 197 -10.92 17.63 -10.42
C GLY A 197 -11.60 18.84 -11.06
N THR A 198 -12.64 19.34 -10.42
CA THR A 198 -13.37 20.56 -10.82
C THR A 198 -12.89 21.78 -10.05
N ASP A 199 -12.88 21.71 -8.72
CA ASP A 199 -12.58 22.84 -7.82
C ASP A 199 -11.67 22.41 -6.64
N GLY A 200 -11.66 23.16 -5.53
CA GLY A 200 -10.86 22.84 -4.34
C GLY A 200 -11.46 21.77 -3.41
N ILE A 201 -12.77 21.55 -3.47
CA ILE A 201 -13.53 20.56 -2.70
C ILE A 201 -13.73 19.29 -3.54
N ARG A 202 -14.21 19.47 -4.77
CA ARG A 202 -14.42 18.46 -5.83
C ARG A 202 -13.13 18.32 -6.63
N ASN A 203 -12.14 17.71 -6.01
CA ASN A 203 -10.82 17.52 -6.59
C ASN A 203 -10.51 16.04 -6.82
N ALA A 204 -11.51 15.21 -7.08
CA ALA A 204 -11.42 13.80 -7.44
C ALA A 204 -10.82 12.82 -6.41
N ALA A 205 -9.73 13.16 -5.72
CA ALA A 205 -9.04 12.23 -4.84
C ALA A 205 -8.35 12.91 -3.64
N HIS A 206 -8.18 12.13 -2.58
CA HIS A 206 -7.57 12.52 -1.32
C HIS A 206 -6.56 11.47 -0.84
N GLY A 207 -5.60 11.94 -0.05
CA GLY A 207 -4.62 11.10 0.64
C GLY A 207 -4.07 11.84 1.85
N PRO A 208 -3.46 11.10 2.80
CA PRO A 208 -2.91 11.67 4.02
C PRO A 208 -1.83 12.72 3.75
N ASP A 209 -1.76 13.73 4.61
CA ASP A 209 -0.80 14.84 4.44
C ASP A 209 0.63 14.54 4.93
N SER A 210 0.80 13.46 5.66
CA SER A 210 2.05 13.03 6.28
C SER A 210 1.99 11.56 6.66
N PHE A 211 3.14 11.00 7.02
CA PHE A 211 3.24 9.70 7.68
C PHE A 211 2.34 9.56 8.90
N ALA A 212 2.32 10.59 9.75
CA ALA A 212 1.52 10.58 10.96
C ALA A 212 0.01 10.52 10.65
N SER A 213 -0.44 11.19 9.58
CA SER A 213 -1.84 11.07 9.13
C SER A 213 -2.13 9.74 8.44
N ALA A 214 -1.17 9.17 7.70
CA ALA A 214 -1.35 7.87 7.07
C ALA A 214 -1.52 6.75 8.10
N ALA A 215 -0.75 6.80 9.20
CA ALA A 215 -0.86 5.84 10.30
C ALA A 215 -2.20 5.89 11.06
N ARG A 216 -2.94 7.02 10.98
CA ARG A 216 -4.27 7.15 11.60
C ARG A 216 -5.38 6.51 10.78
N VAL A 217 -5.16 6.32 9.48
CA VAL A 217 -6.17 5.79 8.57
C VAL A 217 -5.77 4.38 8.15
N SER A 218 -6.13 3.40 8.98
CA SER A 218 -5.96 1.97 8.68
C SER A 218 -7.25 1.36 8.13
N PHE A 219 -7.09 0.44 7.18
CA PHE A 219 -8.15 -0.42 6.65
C PHE A 219 -8.43 -1.62 7.54
#